data_AF-A0A6M5Y2S3-F1
#
_entry.id   AF-A0A6M5Y2S3-F1
#
_cell.length_a   1.000
_cell.length_b   1.000
_cell.length_c   1.000
_cell.angle_alpha   90.00
_cell.angle_beta   90.00
_cell.angle_gamma   90.00
#
_symmetry.space_group_name_H-M   'P 1'
#
loop_
_entity.id
_entity.type
_entity.pdbx_description
1 polymer ?
#
loop_
_entity_poly.entity_id
_entity_poly.type
_entity_poly.pdbx_seq_one_letter_code
_entity_poly.pdbx_strand_id
1 'polypeptide(L)'
;MNRTAGKIAWVLMIVSIVNSYAQESKSLQFQFPTHTDWNVVPEGGTVRFDLKVVGASPNDTLTYAFGSDKQDGMQLDSLGHFSWTPGFDLADRIQTAKLYPVSFEVRNRHGQTTTQTIEFKVLHVNRPPTVGELRPFYVRYRSQNTYKLDPQLVRDDDGDPIAIIPISDQMPEGSKLTSQGELTWTLSLNQFNRLKQSPQYIEFWVEDQPAKNRTKGRLKIEVTQMDLPPDIAVIPKETHYKVRENATMNLKFYLSDPNGEDDVSTFGFLSDNLQVPKNALVKNTENQYEFIWQPSYDFVKDPYDSLDVHITFYVLDKSQNREERRITFTVVNTVNEAEKDRYYYTQYRQALVQAWGLVEQLSEKEEQLKHDYRRAKGGKRNRSVVNASLGAATGVSPVLNGNNSKYVTAVGGTAVATLGTLEATEVIGKSMKDLLDRYNYVMGKKSELQNKGDVFAREFALKSTRRSKEFVKKLDDFRSAMSLSGLVALELDANWQSKKEATDKAIKRTFKDFIPLEETQ
;
A
#
# COMPACT_ATOMS: atom_id res chain seq x y z
N MET A 1 34.79 104.98 -99.66
CA MET A 1 35.08 106.16 -98.82
C MET A 1 36.16 105.80 -97.82
N ASN A 2 37.27 106.55 -97.84
CA ASN A 2 38.33 106.77 -96.82
C ASN A 2 38.00 106.24 -95.40
N ARG A 3 38.90 105.71 -94.57
CA ARG A 3 40.32 106.04 -94.33
C ARG A 3 40.86 105.14 -93.19
N THR A 4 42.13 104.69 -93.28
CA THR A 4 43.21 104.64 -92.23
C THR A 4 42.91 104.00 -90.84
N ALA A 5 43.80 103.29 -90.13
CA ALA A 5 45.25 103.00 -90.11
C ALA A 5 45.42 101.85 -89.08
N GLY A 6 46.52 101.14 -88.88
CA GLY A 6 47.93 101.35 -89.20
C GLY A 6 48.72 100.06 -88.93
N LYS A 7 49.96 100.05 -89.44
CA LYS A 7 50.89 98.93 -89.59
C LYS A 7 51.82 98.80 -88.36
N ILE A 8 52.35 97.59 -88.12
CA ILE A 8 53.74 97.23 -87.72
C ILE A 8 53.86 95.70 -87.91
N ALA A 9 54.38 95.23 -89.06
CA ALA A 9 55.69 94.56 -89.27
C ALA A 9 55.80 93.13 -88.68
N TRP A 10 55.63 92.04 -89.46
CA TRP A 10 56.67 91.22 -90.14
C TRP A 10 57.82 90.81 -89.18
N VAL A 11 58.08 89.56 -88.80
CA VAL A 11 58.36 88.33 -89.58
C VAL A 11 58.33 87.11 -88.64
N LEU A 12 57.55 86.06 -88.94
CA LEU A 12 57.94 84.64 -88.79
C LEU A 12 56.83 83.75 -89.35
N MET A 13 57.02 83.34 -90.60
CA MET A 13 56.23 82.32 -91.27
C MET A 13 56.98 80.99 -91.09
N ILE A 14 56.56 80.16 -90.13
CA ILE A 14 56.67 78.70 -90.24
C ILE A 14 55.36 78.10 -89.75
N VAL A 15 54.77 77.35 -90.68
CA VAL A 15 53.56 76.57 -90.56
C VAL A 15 53.79 75.43 -89.56
N SER A 16 53.00 75.43 -88.51
CA SER A 16 52.57 74.21 -87.81
C SER A 16 51.13 74.43 -87.36
N ILE A 17 50.21 74.33 -88.32
CA ILE A 17 48.81 74.03 -88.05
C ILE A 17 48.82 72.58 -87.55
N VAL A 18 48.94 72.42 -86.24
CA VAL A 18 48.48 71.19 -85.60
C VAL A 18 46.97 71.22 -85.79
N ASN A 19 46.49 70.41 -86.75
CA ASN A 19 45.11 70.01 -86.80
C ASN A 19 44.82 69.26 -85.49
N SER A 20 44.43 70.00 -84.46
CA SER A 20 43.63 69.45 -83.38
C SER A 20 42.29 69.06 -84.00
N TYR A 21 42.25 67.87 -84.61
CA TYR A 21 41.00 67.12 -84.66
C TYR A 21 40.58 66.96 -83.20
N ALA A 22 39.75 67.87 -82.71
CA ALA A 22 38.88 67.58 -81.61
C ALA A 22 37.97 66.46 -82.11
N GLN A 23 38.41 65.21 -81.96
CA GLN A 23 37.47 64.10 -81.83
C GLN A 23 36.58 64.50 -80.67
N GLU A 24 35.32 64.85 -80.95
CA GLU A 24 34.25 64.73 -79.97
C GLU A 24 34.24 63.27 -79.52
N SER A 25 35.05 62.96 -78.52
CA SER A 25 34.96 61.68 -77.83
C SER A 25 33.63 61.72 -77.09
N LYS A 26 32.62 61.08 -77.69
CA LYS A 26 31.38 60.80 -76.98
C LYS A 26 31.78 60.11 -75.68
N SER A 27 31.42 60.72 -74.55
CA SER A 27 31.70 60.12 -73.25
C SER A 27 31.01 58.76 -73.16
N LEU A 28 31.72 57.77 -72.60
CA LEU A 28 31.16 56.44 -72.39
C LEU A 28 29.98 56.56 -71.42
N GLN A 29 28.81 56.06 -71.82
CA GLN A 29 27.60 56.03 -71.01
C GLN A 29 27.01 54.62 -71.00
N PHE A 30 26.67 54.11 -69.82
CA PHE A 30 25.97 52.82 -69.72
C PHE A 30 24.51 52.95 -70.14
N GLN A 31 24.00 51.89 -70.77
CA GLN A 31 22.60 51.69 -71.08
C GLN A 31 22.10 50.47 -70.30
N PHE A 32 21.34 50.75 -69.24
CA PHE A 32 20.69 49.73 -68.42
C PHE A 32 19.30 49.36 -68.97
N PRO A 33 18.71 48.23 -68.52
CA PRO A 33 17.33 47.87 -68.86
C PRO A 33 16.33 48.95 -68.47
N THR A 34 15.28 49.14 -69.26
CA THR A 34 14.27 50.21 -69.07
C THR A 34 12.90 49.69 -68.65
N HIS A 35 12.75 48.38 -68.41
CA HIS A 35 11.49 47.81 -67.93
C HIS A 35 11.33 48.09 -66.43
N THR A 36 10.10 48.18 -65.94
CA THR A 36 9.83 48.42 -64.52
C THR A 36 10.36 47.27 -63.65
N ASP A 37 10.88 47.60 -62.47
CA ASP A 37 11.36 46.65 -61.46
C ASP A 37 12.51 45.72 -61.89
N TRP A 38 13.25 46.06 -62.94
CA TRP A 38 14.41 45.28 -63.41
C TRP A 38 15.53 45.16 -62.36
N ASN A 39 15.57 46.08 -61.40
CA ASN A 39 16.50 46.15 -60.28
C ASN A 39 15.89 45.65 -58.96
N VAL A 40 14.68 45.06 -58.98
CA VAL A 40 14.03 44.46 -57.81
C VAL A 40 14.21 42.95 -57.86
N VAL A 41 14.83 42.37 -56.83
CA VAL A 41 15.20 40.95 -56.81
C VAL A 41 14.80 40.32 -55.49
N PRO A 42 13.96 39.28 -55.45
CA PRO A 42 13.73 38.53 -54.22
C PRO A 42 14.96 37.70 -53.86
N GLU A 43 15.21 37.49 -52.57
CA GLU A 43 16.26 36.57 -52.09
C GLU A 43 16.11 35.17 -52.72
N GLY A 44 17.23 34.56 -53.11
CA GLY A 44 17.25 33.31 -53.87
C GLY A 44 16.79 33.43 -55.34
N GLY A 45 16.22 34.56 -55.76
CA GLY A 45 15.86 34.86 -57.15
C GLY A 45 17.06 35.36 -57.95
N THR A 46 17.20 34.94 -59.21
CA THR A 46 18.32 35.37 -60.06
C THR A 46 17.95 36.55 -60.95
N VAL A 47 18.74 37.63 -60.91
CA VAL A 47 18.71 38.72 -61.89
C VAL A 47 19.82 38.54 -62.93
N ARG A 48 19.51 38.76 -64.20
CA ARG A 48 20.46 38.68 -65.33
C ARG A 48 20.19 39.78 -66.35
N PHE A 49 21.25 40.47 -66.79
CA PHE A 49 21.18 41.41 -67.89
C PHE A 49 22.57 41.65 -68.50
N ASP A 50 22.60 42.23 -69.69
CA ASP A 50 23.83 42.58 -70.40
C ASP A 50 24.11 44.07 -70.27
N LEU A 51 25.32 44.43 -69.85
CA LEU A 51 25.79 45.81 -69.85
C LEU A 51 26.05 46.26 -71.29
N LYS A 52 25.38 47.33 -71.70
CA LYS A 52 25.61 47.99 -72.99
C LYS A 52 26.18 49.39 -72.75
N VAL A 53 27.10 49.82 -73.59
CA VAL A 53 27.75 51.13 -73.48
C VAL A 53 27.60 51.87 -74.80
N VAL A 54 27.15 53.11 -74.72
CA VAL A 54 27.03 54.04 -75.86
C VAL A 54 28.22 55.00 -75.82
N GLY A 55 28.75 55.36 -76.99
CA GLY A 55 29.90 56.28 -77.12
C GLY A 55 31.25 55.60 -77.39
N ALA A 56 31.32 54.28 -77.34
CA ALA A 56 32.50 53.52 -77.74
C ALA A 56 32.64 53.46 -79.27
N SER A 57 33.88 53.55 -79.77
CA SER A 57 34.16 53.35 -81.20
C SER A 57 33.97 51.87 -81.58
N PRO A 58 33.47 51.53 -82.79
CA PRO A 58 33.16 50.14 -83.18
C PRO A 58 34.33 49.15 -83.12
N ASN A 59 35.57 49.64 -83.04
CA ASN A 59 36.80 48.85 -83.03
C ASN A 59 37.51 48.85 -81.66
N ASP A 60 36.86 49.40 -80.63
CA ASP A 60 37.41 49.52 -79.28
C ASP A 60 36.94 48.33 -78.41
N THR A 61 37.86 47.70 -77.66
CA THR A 61 37.46 46.62 -76.74
C THR A 61 37.13 47.20 -75.38
N LEU A 62 35.92 46.94 -74.91
CA LEU A 62 35.46 47.33 -73.58
C LEU A 62 35.78 46.22 -72.58
N THR A 63 36.31 46.60 -71.43
CA THR A 63 36.47 45.69 -70.28
C THR A 63 35.54 46.15 -69.18
N TYR A 64 34.66 45.26 -68.74
CA TYR A 64 33.72 45.50 -67.66
C TYR A 64 34.27 44.99 -66.34
N ALA A 65 34.06 45.76 -65.27
CA ALA A 65 34.45 45.40 -63.92
C ALA A 65 33.41 45.93 -62.92
N PHE A 66 33.39 45.32 -61.74
CA PHE A 66 32.70 45.91 -60.58
C PHE A 66 33.56 47.02 -59.97
N GLY A 67 32.91 48.01 -59.36
CA GLY A 67 33.54 48.93 -58.44
C GLY A 67 33.86 48.27 -57.09
N SER A 68 34.16 49.10 -56.09
CA SER A 68 34.55 48.63 -54.74
C SER A 68 33.40 48.06 -53.90
N ASP A 69 32.16 48.08 -54.40
CA ASP A 69 30.91 47.80 -53.71
C ASP A 69 30.23 46.48 -54.15
N LYS A 70 31.02 45.56 -54.74
CA LYS A 70 30.56 44.22 -55.13
C LYS A 70 29.98 43.45 -53.94
N GLN A 71 28.78 42.89 -54.12
CA GLN A 71 28.16 41.97 -53.16
C GLN A 71 28.50 40.50 -53.46
N ASP A 72 28.39 39.66 -52.44
CA ASP A 72 28.59 38.22 -52.58
C ASP A 72 27.58 37.59 -53.56
N GLY A 73 28.05 36.63 -54.34
CA GLY A 73 27.27 35.97 -55.39
C GLY A 73 27.12 36.76 -56.70
N MET A 74 27.58 38.01 -56.78
CA MET A 74 27.57 38.78 -58.04
C MET A 74 28.65 38.28 -59.00
N GLN A 75 28.26 38.04 -60.25
CA GLN A 75 29.13 37.63 -61.34
C GLN A 75 28.99 38.59 -62.51
N LEU A 76 30.12 38.96 -63.11
CA LEU A 76 30.19 39.80 -64.29
C LEU A 76 31.28 39.24 -65.20
N ASP A 77 30.90 38.81 -66.39
CA ASP A 77 31.87 38.38 -67.41
C ASP A 77 32.49 39.58 -68.13
N SER A 78 33.68 39.38 -68.70
CA SER A 78 34.41 40.29 -69.58
C SER A 78 33.60 40.83 -70.76
N LEU A 79 32.55 40.12 -71.18
CA LEU A 79 31.62 40.52 -72.23
C LEU A 79 30.46 41.41 -71.74
N GLY A 80 30.36 41.65 -70.42
CA GLY A 80 29.32 42.49 -69.81
C GLY A 80 28.08 41.72 -69.35
N HIS A 81 28.12 40.39 -69.31
CA HIS A 81 27.02 39.55 -68.80
C HIS A 81 27.00 39.59 -67.26
N PHE A 82 25.99 40.26 -66.69
CA PHE A 82 25.79 40.31 -65.25
C PHE A 82 24.80 39.23 -64.80
N SER A 83 25.13 38.54 -63.72
CA SER A 83 24.23 37.61 -63.03
C SER A 83 24.42 37.75 -61.52
N TRP A 84 23.32 37.81 -60.79
CA TRP A 84 23.35 37.82 -59.32
C TRP A 84 22.18 37.04 -58.76
N THR A 85 22.47 36.21 -57.75
CA THR A 85 21.46 35.58 -56.90
C THR A 85 21.74 36.04 -55.48
N PRO A 86 20.92 36.93 -54.90
CA PRO A 86 21.08 37.38 -53.54
C PRO A 86 20.92 36.20 -52.57
N GLY A 87 21.77 36.15 -51.53
CA GLY A 87 21.59 35.24 -50.40
C GLY A 87 20.32 35.59 -49.59
N PHE A 88 19.88 34.65 -48.74
CA PHE A 88 18.72 34.83 -47.85
C PHE A 88 19.04 35.63 -46.57
N ASP A 89 20.25 36.18 -46.47
CA ASP A 89 20.78 36.92 -45.34
C ASP A 89 20.92 38.43 -45.62
N LEU A 90 20.45 38.89 -46.78
CA LEU A 90 20.65 40.26 -47.24
C LEU A 90 19.53 41.18 -46.75
N ALA A 91 18.28 40.75 -46.85
CA ALA A 91 17.12 41.40 -46.27
C ALA A 91 16.69 40.65 -44.99
N ASP A 92 16.06 41.37 -44.08
CA ASP A 92 15.61 40.83 -42.79
C ASP A 92 14.09 41.00 -42.69
N ARG A 93 13.42 40.20 -41.87
CA ARG A 93 11.97 40.26 -41.66
C ARG A 93 11.47 41.65 -41.24
N ILE A 94 12.30 42.43 -40.54
CA ILE A 94 11.97 43.81 -40.12
C ILE A 94 12.11 44.77 -41.30
N GLN A 95 13.12 44.57 -42.13
CA GLN A 95 13.39 45.35 -43.34
C GLN A 95 13.15 44.47 -44.56
N THR A 96 11.87 44.25 -44.87
CA THR A 96 11.40 43.37 -45.96
C THR A 96 11.92 43.77 -47.34
N ALA A 97 12.49 44.97 -47.47
CA ALA A 97 13.27 45.39 -48.61
C ALA A 97 14.51 46.17 -48.19
N LYS A 98 15.65 45.88 -48.82
CA LYS A 98 16.92 46.59 -48.60
C LYS A 98 17.57 46.97 -49.92
N LEU A 99 18.18 48.15 -49.95
CA LEU A 99 18.85 48.69 -51.13
C LEU A 99 20.35 48.39 -51.07
N TYR A 100 20.88 47.88 -52.17
CA TYR A 100 22.29 47.56 -52.37
C TYR A 100 22.83 48.35 -53.55
N PRO A 101 23.65 49.39 -53.32
CA PRO A 101 24.33 50.09 -54.40
C PRO A 101 25.43 49.20 -54.99
N VAL A 102 25.47 49.13 -56.32
CA VAL A 102 26.47 48.39 -57.08
C VAL A 102 26.98 49.26 -58.20
N SER A 103 28.29 49.51 -58.20
CA SER A 103 28.94 50.34 -59.19
C SER A 103 29.52 49.46 -60.31
N PHE A 104 29.15 49.78 -61.54
CA PHE A 104 29.70 49.16 -62.73
C PHE A 104 30.75 50.10 -63.34
N GLU A 105 31.96 49.59 -63.56
CA GLU A 105 33.03 50.30 -64.24
C GLU A 105 33.23 49.69 -65.63
N VAL A 106 33.35 50.54 -66.65
CA VAL A 106 33.82 50.12 -67.97
C VAL A 106 35.01 50.95 -68.38
N ARG A 107 36.03 50.26 -68.90
CA ARG A 107 37.27 50.85 -69.39
C ARG A 107 37.49 50.49 -70.84
N ASN A 108 37.85 51.47 -71.67
CA ASN A 108 38.31 51.22 -73.04
C ASN A 108 39.84 51.11 -73.13
N ARG A 109 40.37 50.73 -74.30
CA ARG A 109 41.84 50.62 -74.50
C ARG A 109 42.57 51.95 -74.33
N HIS A 110 41.87 53.07 -74.50
CA HIS A 110 42.40 54.42 -74.40
C HIS A 110 42.44 54.94 -72.95
N GLY A 111 42.06 54.12 -71.97
CA GLY A 111 42.09 54.48 -70.54
C GLY A 111 40.94 55.39 -70.10
N GLN A 112 39.93 55.60 -70.94
CA GLN A 112 38.69 56.25 -70.54
C GLN A 112 37.87 55.29 -69.68
N THR A 113 37.50 55.76 -68.50
CA THR A 113 36.68 55.02 -67.54
C THR A 113 35.37 55.76 -67.33
N THR A 114 34.25 55.04 -67.31
CA THR A 114 32.98 55.55 -66.79
C THR A 114 32.46 54.61 -65.72
N THR A 115 31.84 55.17 -64.68
CA THR A 115 31.31 54.42 -63.55
C THR A 115 29.86 54.84 -63.33
N GLN A 116 28.97 53.86 -63.18
CA GLN A 116 27.58 54.12 -62.83
C GLN A 116 27.13 53.19 -61.71
N THR A 117 26.54 53.79 -60.67
CA THR A 117 25.99 53.07 -59.52
C THR A 117 24.50 52.80 -59.73
N ILE A 118 24.09 51.56 -59.53
CA ILE A 118 22.70 51.10 -59.58
C ILE A 118 22.32 50.58 -58.20
N GLU A 119 21.16 51.01 -57.71
CA GLU A 119 20.59 50.47 -56.48
C GLU A 119 19.71 49.26 -56.82
N PHE A 120 20.12 48.09 -56.34
CA PHE A 120 19.27 46.90 -56.37
C PHE A 120 18.42 46.84 -55.10
N LYS A 121 17.11 46.64 -55.27
CA LYS A 121 16.16 46.43 -54.18
C LYS A 121 15.99 44.94 -53.95
N VAL A 122 16.62 44.42 -52.90
CA VAL A 122 16.46 43.02 -52.48
C VAL A 122 15.22 42.88 -51.62
N LEU A 123 14.31 41.98 -51.97
CA LEU A 123 13.11 41.66 -51.19
C LEU A 123 13.34 40.41 -50.35
N HIS A 124 12.99 40.47 -49.07
CA HIS A 124 13.09 39.33 -48.17
C HIS A 124 12.17 38.18 -48.63
N VAL A 125 12.68 36.94 -48.58
CA VAL A 125 11.90 35.73 -48.87
C VAL A 125 11.98 34.78 -47.69
N ASN A 126 10.83 34.57 -47.05
CA ASN A 126 10.72 33.65 -45.91
C ASN A 126 10.91 32.19 -46.34
N ARG A 127 11.73 31.47 -45.59
CA ARG A 127 12.01 30.04 -45.72
C ARG A 127 11.15 29.24 -44.74
N PRO A 128 10.70 28.04 -45.11
CA PRO A 128 10.01 27.17 -44.17
C PRO A 128 10.98 26.72 -43.05
N PRO A 129 10.46 26.41 -41.85
CA PRO A 129 11.28 25.92 -40.76
C PRO A 129 11.89 24.56 -41.11
N THR A 130 13.03 24.23 -40.52
CA THR A 130 13.74 22.96 -40.74
C THR A 130 13.59 22.03 -39.54
N VAL A 131 13.46 20.73 -39.83
CA VAL A 131 13.41 19.67 -38.81
C VAL A 131 14.50 18.66 -39.09
N GLY A 132 15.52 18.64 -38.24
CA GLY A 132 16.59 17.65 -38.24
C GLY A 132 16.14 16.28 -37.72
N GLU A 133 17.09 15.36 -37.62
CA GLU A 133 16.82 14.01 -37.11
C GLU A 133 16.59 14.03 -35.59
N LEU A 134 15.35 13.78 -35.18
CA LEU A 134 14.96 13.76 -33.78
C LEU A 134 15.40 12.46 -33.10
N ARG A 135 15.90 12.60 -31.87
CA ARG A 135 16.23 11.44 -31.02
C ARG A 135 14.97 10.62 -30.70
N PRO A 136 15.05 9.27 -30.68
CA PRO A 136 13.90 8.45 -30.31
C PRO A 136 13.35 8.79 -28.93
N PHE A 137 12.04 8.77 -28.80
CA PHE A 137 11.34 8.92 -27.54
C PHE A 137 11.14 7.56 -26.88
N TYR A 138 11.96 7.28 -25.87
CA TYR A 138 11.84 6.07 -25.06
C TYR A 138 10.76 6.22 -23.99
N VAL A 139 9.78 5.33 -24.02
CA VAL A 139 8.63 5.36 -23.10
C VAL A 139 8.63 4.17 -22.14
N ARG A 140 8.00 4.39 -20.99
CA ARG A 140 7.81 3.44 -19.89
C ARG A 140 6.31 3.22 -19.64
N TYR A 141 5.97 2.05 -19.11
CA TYR A 141 4.59 1.70 -18.77
C TYR A 141 4.13 2.40 -17.49
N ARG A 142 2.83 2.75 -17.41
CA ARG A 142 2.15 3.36 -16.25
C ARG A 142 2.80 4.63 -15.65
N SER A 143 3.75 5.22 -16.36
CA SER A 143 4.35 6.51 -16.01
C SER A 143 3.93 7.60 -17.00
N GLN A 144 3.95 8.84 -16.55
CA GLN A 144 3.84 9.99 -17.44
C GLN A 144 5.18 10.18 -18.16
N ASN A 145 5.21 9.89 -19.47
CA ASN A 145 6.39 10.08 -20.30
C ASN A 145 6.37 11.50 -20.89
N THR A 146 7.52 12.16 -20.88
CA THR A 146 7.68 13.51 -21.43
C THR A 146 8.85 13.55 -22.41
N TYR A 147 8.63 14.15 -23.58
CA TYR A 147 9.64 14.43 -24.58
C TYR A 147 9.64 15.91 -24.92
N LYS A 148 10.82 16.52 -24.98
CA LYS A 148 10.99 17.92 -25.38
C LYS A 148 11.77 17.96 -26.68
N LEU A 149 11.21 18.60 -27.70
CA LEU A 149 11.90 18.84 -28.96
C LEU A 149 13.16 19.68 -28.71
N ASP A 150 14.23 19.30 -29.39
CA ASP A 150 15.51 20.01 -29.31
C ASP A 150 15.43 21.29 -30.18
N PRO A 151 15.57 22.49 -29.60
CA PRO A 151 15.53 23.74 -30.36
C PRO A 151 16.61 23.86 -31.43
N GLN A 152 17.69 23.08 -31.33
CA GLN A 152 18.76 23.07 -32.35
C GLN A 152 18.36 22.28 -33.60
N LEU A 153 17.48 21.28 -33.43
CA LEU A 153 17.01 20.40 -34.50
C LEU A 153 15.72 20.91 -35.13
N VAL A 154 14.90 21.64 -34.39
CA VAL A 154 13.69 22.28 -34.91
C VAL A 154 13.91 23.78 -34.88
N ARG A 155 14.31 24.35 -36.02
CA ARG A 155 14.66 25.77 -36.11
C ARG A 155 14.17 26.39 -37.39
N ASP A 156 14.02 27.70 -37.33
CA ASP A 156 13.82 28.54 -38.49
C ASP A 156 15.11 29.28 -38.81
N ASP A 157 15.54 29.28 -40.07
CA ASP A 157 16.81 29.88 -40.46
C ASP A 157 16.69 31.42 -40.66
N ASP A 158 15.46 31.97 -40.73
CA ASP A 158 15.18 33.41 -40.77
C ASP A 158 14.93 33.99 -39.36
N GLY A 159 14.99 33.13 -38.34
CA GLY A 159 14.84 33.51 -36.94
C GLY A 159 13.38 33.77 -36.52
N ASP A 160 12.42 33.23 -37.27
CA ASP A 160 11.00 33.36 -36.97
C ASP A 160 10.55 32.44 -35.81
N PRO A 161 9.62 32.91 -34.95
CA PRO A 161 9.01 32.06 -33.95
C PRO A 161 8.32 30.86 -34.59
N ILE A 162 8.61 29.67 -34.07
CA ILE A 162 7.98 28.43 -34.53
C ILE A 162 6.86 27.98 -33.60
N ALA A 163 5.81 27.40 -34.17
CA ALA A 163 4.72 26.77 -33.47
C ALA A 163 4.62 25.29 -33.88
N ILE A 164 4.57 24.40 -32.89
CA ILE A 164 4.39 22.97 -33.11
C ILE A 164 2.90 22.64 -33.11
N ILE A 165 2.42 22.02 -34.19
CA ILE A 165 1.00 21.71 -34.38
C ILE A 165 0.82 20.19 -34.49
N PRO A 166 0.06 19.56 -33.58
CA PRO A 166 -0.22 18.13 -33.66
C PRO A 166 -1.11 17.78 -34.86
N ILE A 167 -0.85 16.63 -35.47
CA ILE A 167 -1.73 16.01 -36.46
C ILE A 167 -2.68 15.07 -35.73
N SER A 168 -3.94 15.47 -35.52
CA SER A 168 -4.91 14.75 -34.69
C SER A 168 -5.01 13.26 -34.99
N ASP A 169 -5.00 12.88 -36.27
CA ASP A 169 -5.18 11.48 -36.70
C ASP A 169 -3.92 10.61 -36.49
N GLN A 170 -2.77 11.23 -36.24
CA GLN A 170 -1.49 10.55 -36.01
C GLN A 170 -1.06 10.59 -34.53
N MET A 171 -1.76 11.36 -33.69
CA MET A 171 -1.48 11.43 -32.26
C MET A 171 -2.02 10.18 -31.55
N PRO A 172 -1.20 9.49 -30.74
CA PRO A 172 -1.70 8.43 -29.87
C PRO A 172 -2.74 8.95 -28.89
N GLU A 173 -3.73 8.11 -28.62
CA GLU A 173 -4.74 8.40 -27.60
C GLU A 173 -4.09 8.67 -26.23
N GLY A 174 -4.54 9.73 -25.57
CA GLY A 174 -4.00 10.18 -24.28
C GLY A 174 -2.70 10.98 -24.37
N SER A 175 -2.13 11.17 -25.57
CA SER A 175 -0.97 12.05 -25.75
C SER A 175 -1.38 13.52 -25.90
N LYS A 176 -0.49 14.43 -25.50
CA LYS A 176 -0.65 15.87 -25.67
C LYS A 176 0.67 16.49 -26.14
N LEU A 177 0.63 17.17 -27.28
CA LEU A 177 1.75 17.94 -27.82
C LEU A 177 1.46 19.44 -27.67
N THR A 178 2.34 20.16 -26.98
CA THR A 178 2.22 21.61 -26.82
C THR A 178 2.80 22.35 -28.02
N SER A 179 2.41 23.62 -28.20
CA SER A 179 2.97 24.49 -29.24
C SER A 179 4.47 24.77 -29.07
N GLN A 180 5.01 24.55 -27.88
CA GLN A 180 6.43 24.67 -27.54
C GLN A 180 7.22 23.37 -27.83
N GLY A 181 6.56 22.31 -28.31
CA GLY A 181 7.24 21.06 -28.64
C GLY A 181 7.43 20.10 -27.46
N GLU A 182 6.61 20.20 -26.42
CA GLU A 182 6.58 19.22 -25.33
C GLU A 182 5.47 18.19 -25.58
N LEU A 183 5.86 16.93 -25.78
CA LEU A 183 4.96 15.79 -25.90
C LEU A 183 4.87 15.09 -24.54
N THR A 184 3.65 14.94 -24.02
CA THR A 184 3.37 14.16 -22.80
C THR A 184 2.45 13.00 -23.13
N TRP A 185 2.72 11.83 -22.57
CA TRP A 185 1.93 10.62 -22.84
C TRP A 185 2.01 9.57 -21.72
N THR A 186 0.84 9.14 -21.26
CA THR A 186 0.68 7.99 -20.35
C THR A 186 0.08 6.83 -21.15
N LEU A 187 0.84 5.75 -21.31
CA LEU A 187 0.44 4.63 -22.16
C LEU A 187 -0.61 3.74 -21.50
N SER A 188 -1.56 3.28 -22.29
CA SER A 188 -2.39 2.13 -21.94
C SER A 188 -1.60 0.82 -22.14
N LEU A 189 -2.06 -0.26 -21.51
CA LEU A 189 -1.44 -1.59 -21.65
C LEU A 189 -1.36 -2.04 -23.12
N ASN A 190 -2.43 -1.82 -23.89
CA ASN A 190 -2.48 -2.14 -25.31
C ASN A 190 -1.51 -1.30 -26.15
N GLN A 191 -1.30 -0.03 -25.80
CA GLN A 191 -0.32 0.82 -26.48
C GLN A 191 1.10 0.35 -26.18
N PHE A 192 1.41 0.07 -24.91
CA PHE A 192 2.73 -0.41 -24.50
C PHE A 192 3.08 -1.75 -25.16
N ASN A 193 2.16 -2.71 -25.16
CA ASN A 193 2.38 -4.02 -25.78
C ASN A 193 2.61 -3.93 -27.30
N ARG A 194 1.95 -3.00 -28.00
CA ARG A 194 2.20 -2.74 -29.43
C ARG A 194 3.59 -2.15 -29.66
N LEU A 195 4.03 -1.19 -28.84
CA LEU A 195 5.36 -0.61 -28.94
C LEU A 195 6.48 -1.59 -28.61
N LYS A 196 6.22 -2.58 -27.75
CA LYS A 196 7.16 -3.67 -27.44
C LYS A 196 7.41 -4.57 -28.65
N GLN A 197 6.43 -4.71 -29.54
CA GLN A 197 6.56 -5.50 -30.78
C GLN A 197 7.21 -4.70 -31.91
N SER A 198 6.85 -3.43 -32.07
CA SER A 198 7.40 -2.58 -33.13
C SER A 198 7.40 -1.10 -32.74
N PRO A 199 8.45 -0.34 -33.08
CA PRO A 199 8.48 1.10 -32.85
C PRO A 199 7.40 1.82 -33.66
N GLN A 200 6.84 2.88 -33.09
CA GLN A 200 5.85 3.73 -33.74
C GLN A 200 6.48 5.06 -34.15
N TYR A 201 5.94 5.70 -35.18
CA TYR A 201 6.31 7.06 -35.54
C TYR A 201 5.12 8.00 -35.32
N ILE A 202 5.40 9.17 -34.75
CA ILE A 202 4.46 10.29 -34.68
C ILE A 202 4.90 11.36 -35.65
N GLU A 203 3.95 11.90 -36.42
CA GLU A 203 4.16 13.04 -37.29
C GLU A 203 3.48 14.29 -36.72
N PHE A 204 4.11 15.44 -36.88
CA PHE A 204 3.57 16.74 -36.49
C PHE A 204 4.02 17.83 -37.46
N TRP A 205 3.33 18.96 -37.46
CA TRP A 205 3.72 20.12 -38.26
C TRP A 205 4.54 21.10 -37.41
N VAL A 206 5.57 21.66 -38.02
CA VAL A 206 6.31 22.82 -37.53
C VAL A 206 5.95 23.97 -38.43
N GLU A 207 5.33 25.01 -37.87
CA GLU A 207 4.85 26.19 -38.58
C GLU A 207 5.62 27.42 -38.13
N ASP A 208 6.15 28.22 -39.06
CA ASP A 208 6.73 29.53 -38.74
C ASP A 208 5.64 30.59 -38.51
N GLN A 209 5.98 31.68 -37.83
CA GLN A 209 5.09 32.81 -37.63
C GLN A 209 5.82 34.10 -38.00
N PRO A 210 5.22 34.98 -38.82
CA PRO A 210 3.81 35.00 -39.23
C PRO A 210 3.51 34.34 -40.59
N ALA A 211 4.51 33.84 -41.31
CA ALA A 211 4.36 33.37 -42.70
C ALA A 211 3.51 32.10 -42.84
N LYS A 212 3.44 31.27 -41.80
CA LYS A 212 2.70 30.00 -41.73
C LYS A 212 3.16 28.94 -42.73
N ASN A 213 4.42 28.98 -43.15
CA ASN A 213 5.00 27.87 -43.89
C ASN A 213 5.21 26.68 -42.95
N ARG A 214 5.00 25.46 -43.46
CA ARG A 214 4.99 24.24 -42.66
C ARG A 214 6.00 23.23 -43.15
N THR A 215 6.69 22.62 -42.20
CA THR A 215 7.53 21.44 -42.40
C THR A 215 7.04 20.30 -41.52
N LYS A 216 7.06 19.08 -42.06
CA LYS A 216 6.62 17.89 -41.31
C LYS A 216 7.79 17.34 -40.50
N GLY A 217 7.61 17.26 -39.18
CA GLY A 217 8.51 16.55 -38.27
C GLY A 217 8.06 15.11 -38.06
N ARG A 218 9.03 14.21 -37.82
CA ARG A 218 8.76 12.79 -37.53
C ARG A 218 9.57 12.35 -36.31
N LEU A 219 8.88 11.85 -35.29
CA LEU A 219 9.45 11.36 -34.04
C LEU A 219 9.30 9.84 -33.96
N LYS A 220 10.41 9.12 -33.78
CA LYS A 220 10.40 7.68 -33.48
C LYS A 220 10.09 7.45 -32.01
N ILE A 221 9.23 6.49 -31.70
CA ILE A 221 8.83 6.11 -30.35
C ILE A 221 9.06 4.62 -30.15
N GLU A 222 9.69 4.29 -29.03
CA GLU A 222 9.97 2.90 -28.66
C GLU A 222 9.95 2.73 -27.14
N VAL A 223 9.76 1.50 -26.66
CA VAL A 223 9.85 1.21 -25.24
C VAL A 223 11.30 1.32 -24.79
N THR A 224 11.52 1.80 -23.57
CA THR A 224 12.87 1.79 -23.00
C THR A 224 13.43 0.38 -22.93
N GLN A 225 14.68 0.21 -23.37
CA GLN A 225 15.43 -1.04 -23.21
C GLN A 225 16.11 -1.13 -21.85
N MET A 226 16.05 -0.05 -21.06
CA MET A 226 16.61 -0.02 -19.73
C MET A 226 15.68 -0.80 -18.80
N ASP A 227 16.27 -1.76 -18.13
CA ASP A 227 15.66 -2.56 -17.09
C ASP A 227 15.50 -1.70 -15.83
N LEU A 228 14.25 -1.48 -15.40
CA LEU A 228 13.89 -0.60 -14.30
C LEU A 228 13.32 -1.45 -13.18
N PRO A 229 13.56 -1.05 -11.92
CA PRO A 229 13.00 -1.80 -10.81
C PRO A 229 11.46 -1.69 -10.76
N PRO A 230 10.80 -2.75 -10.29
CA PRO A 230 9.36 -2.75 -10.00
C PRO A 230 9.00 -1.76 -8.88
N ASP A 231 7.72 -1.42 -8.76
CA ASP A 231 7.16 -0.57 -7.69
C ASP A 231 6.09 -1.30 -6.88
N ILE A 232 6.00 -0.97 -5.59
CA ILE A 232 5.03 -1.52 -4.63
C ILE A 232 4.15 -0.39 -4.10
N ALA A 233 2.86 -0.44 -4.43
CA ALA A 233 1.83 0.37 -3.80
C ALA A 233 1.07 -0.42 -2.74
N VAL A 234 1.12 0.03 -1.48
CA VAL A 234 0.41 -0.57 -0.34
C VAL A 234 -0.79 0.27 0.10
N ILE A 235 -1.89 -0.40 0.47
CA ILE A 235 -3.10 0.21 1.01
C ILE A 235 -3.51 -0.51 2.30
N PRO A 236 -3.64 0.20 3.43
CA PRO A 236 -3.37 1.63 3.64
C PRO A 236 -1.89 2.02 3.41
N LYS A 237 -1.62 3.31 3.20
CA LYS A 237 -0.25 3.83 2.93
C LYS A 237 0.61 4.01 4.18
N GLU A 238 0.15 3.51 5.34
CA GLU A 238 0.86 3.65 6.60
C GLU A 238 2.04 2.66 6.66
N THR A 239 3.09 3.06 7.38
CA THR A 239 4.28 2.22 7.61
C THR A 239 4.30 1.59 9.00
N HIS A 240 3.37 1.98 9.87
CA HIS A 240 3.28 1.52 11.25
C HIS A 240 1.83 1.18 11.57
N TYR A 241 1.58 -0.06 12.00
CA TYR A 241 0.25 -0.54 12.35
C TYR A 241 0.25 -1.08 13.78
N LYS A 242 -0.76 -0.69 14.56
CA LYS A 242 -0.99 -1.24 15.90
C LYS A 242 -2.11 -2.27 15.85
N VAL A 243 -1.80 -3.51 16.19
CA VAL A 243 -2.73 -4.65 16.16
C VAL A 243 -2.81 -5.28 17.54
N ARG A 244 -3.99 -5.75 17.91
CA ARG A 244 -4.19 -6.56 19.13
C ARG A 244 -4.00 -8.03 18.79
N GLU A 245 -3.52 -8.83 19.74
CA GLU A 245 -3.59 -10.27 19.56
C GLU A 245 -5.02 -10.74 19.24
N ASN A 246 -5.10 -11.79 18.43
CA ASN A 246 -6.33 -12.33 17.86
C ASN A 246 -7.14 -11.38 16.97
N ALA A 247 -6.68 -10.16 16.70
CA ALA A 247 -7.29 -9.27 15.72
C ALA A 247 -6.70 -9.52 14.33
N THR A 248 -7.57 -9.68 13.32
CA THR A 248 -7.15 -9.81 11.93
C THR A 248 -6.80 -8.43 11.36
N MET A 249 -5.70 -8.37 10.63
CA MET A 249 -5.37 -7.22 9.80
C MET A 249 -5.26 -7.60 8.33
N ASN A 250 -5.53 -6.63 7.45
CA ASN A 250 -5.45 -6.80 6.00
C ASN A 250 -4.74 -5.60 5.37
N LEU A 251 -3.69 -5.87 4.59
CA LEU A 251 -3.03 -4.91 3.71
C LEU A 251 -3.15 -5.35 2.26
N LYS A 252 -3.47 -4.43 1.36
CA LYS A 252 -3.55 -4.71 -0.07
C LYS A 252 -2.32 -4.16 -0.77
N PHE A 253 -1.73 -4.96 -1.64
CA PHE A 253 -0.55 -4.62 -2.43
C PHE A 253 -0.89 -4.64 -3.91
N TYR A 254 -0.48 -3.59 -4.61
CA TYR A 254 -0.53 -3.47 -6.06
C TYR A 254 0.90 -3.32 -6.57
N LEU A 255 1.28 -4.23 -7.46
CA LEU A 255 2.60 -4.27 -8.07
C LEU A 255 2.53 -3.68 -9.47
N SER A 256 3.58 -2.98 -9.86
CA SER A 256 3.70 -2.48 -11.23
C SER A 256 5.15 -2.38 -11.62
N ASP A 257 5.45 -2.72 -12.88
CA ASP A 257 6.79 -2.60 -13.43
C ASP A 257 6.79 -1.66 -14.65
N PRO A 258 7.70 -0.67 -14.71
CA PRO A 258 7.84 0.22 -15.87
C PRO A 258 8.18 -0.49 -17.20
N ASN A 259 8.75 -1.70 -17.16
CA ASN A 259 9.05 -2.56 -18.32
C ASN A 259 7.85 -3.43 -18.76
N GLY A 260 6.75 -3.37 -18.01
CA GLY A 260 5.47 -3.98 -18.35
C GLY A 260 4.94 -4.89 -17.24
N GLU A 261 3.62 -5.10 -17.21
CA GLU A 261 2.97 -5.89 -16.14
C GLU A 261 3.48 -7.33 -16.02
N ASP A 262 3.86 -7.94 -17.13
CA ASP A 262 4.34 -9.32 -17.16
C ASP A 262 5.79 -9.44 -16.66
N ASP A 263 6.47 -8.34 -16.35
CA ASP A 263 7.87 -8.37 -15.92
C ASP A 263 8.05 -8.66 -14.43
N VAL A 264 6.99 -8.46 -13.63
CA VAL A 264 6.95 -8.86 -12.23
C VAL A 264 7.07 -10.39 -12.13
N SER A 265 8.07 -10.87 -11.39
CA SER A 265 8.35 -12.30 -11.25
C SER A 265 7.90 -12.88 -9.92
N THR A 266 8.26 -12.22 -8.81
CA THR A 266 8.06 -12.74 -7.45
C THR A 266 7.67 -11.62 -6.51
N PHE A 267 6.68 -11.85 -5.67
CA PHE A 267 6.36 -11.00 -4.52
C PHE A 267 6.38 -11.84 -3.23
N GLY A 268 7.01 -11.31 -2.20
CA GLY A 268 7.14 -12.00 -0.93
C GLY A 268 7.39 -11.04 0.21
N PHE A 269 7.61 -11.60 1.39
CA PHE A 269 8.02 -10.84 2.55
C PHE A 269 9.03 -11.60 3.39
N LEU A 270 9.81 -10.85 4.17
CA LEU A 270 10.69 -11.33 5.21
C LEU A 270 10.26 -10.67 6.52
N SER A 271 10.06 -11.46 7.57
CA SER A 271 9.79 -10.95 8.91
C SER A 271 10.97 -11.25 9.83
N ASP A 272 11.24 -10.34 10.75
CA ASP A 272 12.16 -10.58 11.86
C ASP A 272 11.60 -11.58 12.90
N ASN A 273 10.29 -11.88 12.85
CA ASN A 273 9.63 -12.83 13.73
C ASN A 273 9.11 -14.05 12.97
N LEU A 274 9.59 -15.24 13.34
CA LEU A 274 9.24 -16.52 12.72
C LEU A 274 7.77 -16.94 12.95
N GLN A 275 7.08 -16.30 13.90
CA GLN A 275 5.66 -16.54 14.17
C GLN A 275 4.72 -15.91 13.12
N VAL A 276 5.25 -15.07 12.22
CA VAL A 276 4.48 -14.57 11.08
C VAL A 276 4.48 -15.63 9.98
N PRO A 277 3.33 -16.24 9.66
CA PRO A 277 3.30 -17.37 8.75
C PRO A 277 3.34 -16.90 7.30
N LYS A 278 4.08 -17.60 6.43
CA LYS A 278 4.24 -17.21 5.02
C LYS A 278 2.92 -17.22 4.24
N ASN A 279 1.94 -18.02 4.68
CA ASN A 279 0.60 -18.07 4.10
C ASN A 279 -0.26 -16.84 4.43
N ALA A 280 0.22 -15.93 5.28
CA ALA A 280 -0.43 -14.64 5.51
C ALA A 280 -0.47 -13.81 4.23
N LEU A 281 0.48 -14.02 3.30
CA LEU A 281 0.46 -13.38 1.99
C LEU A 281 -0.35 -14.23 0.99
N VAL A 282 -1.49 -13.69 0.57
CA VAL A 282 -2.43 -14.30 -0.37
C VAL A 282 -2.27 -13.63 -1.74
N LYS A 283 -2.08 -14.44 -2.78
CA LYS A 283 -2.06 -13.99 -4.18
C LYS A 283 -3.47 -13.97 -4.73
N ASN A 284 -3.96 -12.80 -5.15
CA ASN A 284 -5.27 -12.68 -5.81
C ASN A 284 -5.11 -12.71 -7.33
N THR A 285 -4.19 -11.92 -7.86
CA THR A 285 -3.80 -11.89 -9.28
C THR A 285 -2.27 -11.81 -9.38
N GLU A 286 -1.72 -11.81 -10.60
CA GLU A 286 -0.26 -11.67 -10.79
C GLU A 286 0.32 -10.38 -10.17
N ASN A 287 -0.45 -9.29 -10.20
CA ASN A 287 -0.02 -7.96 -9.73
C ASN A 287 -0.76 -7.47 -8.48
N GLN A 288 -1.60 -8.32 -7.86
CA GLN A 288 -2.36 -7.94 -6.66
C GLN A 288 -2.27 -9.02 -5.59
N TYR A 289 -1.87 -8.60 -4.41
CA TYR A 289 -1.70 -9.46 -3.25
C TYR A 289 -2.40 -8.85 -2.04
N GLU A 290 -2.85 -9.70 -1.12
CA GLU A 290 -3.38 -9.29 0.17
C GLU A 290 -2.57 -9.96 1.28
N PHE A 291 -2.13 -9.18 2.25
CA PHE A 291 -1.50 -9.69 3.46
C PHE A 291 -2.54 -9.73 4.57
N ILE A 292 -2.98 -10.92 4.93
CA ILE A 292 -3.97 -11.20 5.96
C ILE A 292 -3.27 -11.90 7.11
N TRP A 293 -3.13 -11.21 8.24
CA TRP A 293 -2.44 -11.74 9.40
C TRP A 293 -3.25 -11.56 10.67
N GLN A 294 -3.28 -12.62 11.47
CA GLN A 294 -3.93 -12.67 12.77
C GLN A 294 -2.94 -13.26 13.78
N PRO A 295 -2.27 -12.44 14.61
CA PRO A 295 -1.41 -12.95 15.67
C PRO A 295 -2.21 -13.75 16.70
N SER A 296 -1.65 -14.84 17.21
CA SER A 296 -2.25 -15.63 18.29
C SER A 296 -2.22 -14.90 19.63
N TYR A 297 -2.98 -15.39 20.62
CA TYR A 297 -2.90 -14.91 22.02
C TYR A 297 -1.55 -15.17 22.71
N ASP A 298 -0.71 -16.03 22.15
CA ASP A 298 0.63 -16.34 22.68
C ASP A 298 1.76 -15.57 21.95
N PHE A 299 1.41 -14.56 21.15
CA PHE A 299 2.37 -13.88 20.30
C PHE A 299 3.29 -12.96 21.11
N VAL A 300 2.70 -12.19 22.02
CA VAL A 300 3.37 -11.35 22.99
C VAL A 300 3.47 -12.12 24.30
N LYS A 301 4.68 -12.49 24.67
CA LYS A 301 4.93 -13.25 25.91
C LYS A 301 5.14 -12.32 27.10
N ASP A 302 4.65 -12.72 28.26
CA ASP A 302 4.95 -12.05 29.52
C ASP A 302 6.49 -11.92 29.73
N PRO A 303 7.00 -10.79 30.22
CA PRO A 303 6.29 -9.65 30.85
C PRO A 303 5.98 -8.49 29.88
N TYR A 304 6.04 -8.71 28.56
CA TYR A 304 5.87 -7.62 27.60
C TYR A 304 4.39 -7.29 27.35
N ASP A 305 4.07 -5.99 27.32
CA ASP A 305 2.73 -5.49 26.96
C ASP A 305 2.53 -5.39 25.44
N SER A 306 3.62 -5.29 24.69
CA SER A 306 3.61 -5.26 23.22
C SER A 306 4.92 -5.73 22.62
N LEU A 307 4.87 -6.20 21.38
CA LEU A 307 6.03 -6.61 20.59
C LEU A 307 5.98 -5.92 19.22
N ASP A 308 7.09 -5.29 18.83
CA ASP A 308 7.27 -4.75 17.49
C ASP A 308 7.84 -5.81 16.55
N VAL A 309 7.23 -5.92 15.37
CA VAL A 309 7.58 -6.87 14.32
C VAL A 309 7.82 -6.08 13.05
N HIS A 310 8.98 -6.25 12.43
CA HIS A 310 9.28 -5.63 11.15
C HIS A 310 9.11 -6.65 10.04
N ILE A 311 8.30 -6.28 9.06
CA ILE A 311 8.09 -7.08 7.86
C ILE A 311 8.55 -6.26 6.67
N THR A 312 9.53 -6.79 5.94
CA THR A 312 10.00 -6.24 4.67
C THR A 312 9.34 -7.00 3.54
N PHE A 313 8.40 -6.35 2.86
CA PHE A 313 7.83 -6.84 1.61
C PHE A 313 8.79 -6.53 0.47
N TYR A 314 8.99 -7.47 -0.44
CA TYR A 314 9.87 -7.29 -1.58
C TYR A 314 9.19 -7.81 -2.85
N VAL A 315 9.46 -7.13 -3.96
CA VAL A 315 9.08 -7.54 -5.30
C VAL A 315 10.34 -7.68 -6.15
N LEU A 316 10.38 -8.72 -6.97
CA LEU A 316 11.44 -8.97 -7.95
C LEU A 316 10.84 -8.94 -9.35
N ASP A 317 11.56 -8.32 -10.28
CA ASP A 317 11.30 -8.48 -11.70
C ASP A 317 11.95 -9.77 -12.25
N LYS A 318 11.84 -10.01 -13.56
CA LYS A 318 12.48 -11.16 -14.23
C LYS A 318 13.99 -11.03 -14.31
N SER A 319 14.50 -9.81 -14.32
CA SER A 319 15.92 -9.47 -14.38
C SER A 319 16.62 -9.45 -13.02
N GLN A 320 15.90 -9.74 -11.93
CA GLN A 320 16.34 -9.72 -10.54
C GLN A 320 16.57 -8.32 -9.94
N ASN A 321 16.08 -7.23 -10.53
CA ASN A 321 15.97 -5.98 -9.77
C ASN A 321 14.89 -6.11 -8.72
N ARG A 322 15.07 -5.37 -7.63
CA ARG A 322 14.23 -5.49 -6.45
C ARG A 322 13.80 -4.14 -5.94
N GLU A 323 12.58 -4.11 -5.43
CA GLU A 323 12.05 -3.01 -4.63
C GLU A 323 11.52 -3.57 -3.30
N GLU A 324 11.77 -2.82 -2.21
CA GLU A 324 11.46 -3.26 -0.86
C GLU A 324 10.64 -2.22 -0.10
N ARG A 325 9.65 -2.68 0.66
CA ARG A 325 8.82 -1.87 1.56
C ARG A 325 8.81 -2.48 2.96
N ARG A 326 9.41 -1.78 3.91
CA ARG A 326 9.40 -2.16 5.32
C ARG A 326 8.20 -1.56 6.05
N ILE A 327 7.45 -2.41 6.73
CA ILE A 327 6.29 -2.07 7.55
C ILE A 327 6.51 -2.60 8.97
N THR A 328 6.23 -1.77 9.96
CA THR A 328 6.32 -2.12 11.38
C THR A 328 4.94 -2.43 11.94
N PHE A 329 4.82 -3.52 12.68
CA PHE A 329 3.61 -3.94 13.36
C PHE A 329 3.85 -4.00 14.85
N THR A 330 3.14 -3.18 15.62
CA THR A 330 3.13 -3.25 17.08
C THR A 330 1.97 -4.14 17.50
N VAL A 331 2.27 -5.37 17.89
CA VAL A 331 1.28 -6.31 18.44
C VAL A 331 1.15 -6.06 19.93
N VAL A 332 -0.06 -5.77 20.39
CA VAL A 332 -0.38 -5.53 21.81
C VAL A 332 -0.91 -6.81 22.42
N ASN A 333 -0.33 -7.20 23.57
CA ASN A 333 -0.79 -8.31 24.38
C ASN A 333 -2.28 -8.12 24.70
N THR A 334 -3.07 -9.18 24.47
CA THR A 334 -4.47 -9.20 24.90
C THR A 334 -4.81 -10.47 25.64
N VAL A 335 -5.69 -10.28 26.61
CA VAL A 335 -6.18 -11.39 27.40
C VAL A 335 -7.17 -12.22 26.59
N ASN A 336 -6.93 -13.53 26.50
CA ASN A 336 -7.93 -14.50 26.02
C ASN A 336 -9.09 -14.61 27.01
N GLU A 337 -10.14 -13.80 26.82
CA GLU A 337 -11.31 -13.79 27.70
C GLU A 337 -12.05 -15.12 27.70
N ALA A 338 -12.11 -15.81 26.56
CA ALA A 338 -12.85 -17.06 26.43
C ALA A 338 -12.21 -18.19 27.25
N GLU A 339 -10.88 -18.26 27.27
CA GLU A 339 -10.14 -19.21 28.08
C GLU A 339 -10.23 -18.90 29.57
N LYS A 340 -10.10 -17.62 29.96
CA LYS A 340 -10.32 -17.20 31.35
C LYS A 340 -11.74 -17.51 31.84
N ASP A 341 -12.74 -17.32 30.99
CA ASP A 341 -14.13 -17.66 31.32
C ASP A 341 -14.32 -19.17 31.53
N ARG A 342 -13.72 -20.00 30.66
CA ARG A 342 -13.73 -21.46 30.83
C ARG A 342 -13.03 -21.88 32.13
N TYR A 343 -11.91 -21.23 32.46
CA TYR A 343 -11.20 -21.46 33.72
C TYR A 343 -12.08 -21.14 34.93
N TYR A 344 -12.71 -19.95 34.97
CA TYR A 344 -13.61 -19.57 36.07
C TYR A 344 -14.85 -20.46 36.16
N TYR A 345 -15.44 -20.84 35.02
CA TYR A 345 -16.56 -21.79 35.01
C TYR A 345 -16.15 -23.16 35.57
N THR A 346 -14.96 -23.64 35.22
CA THR A 346 -14.44 -24.92 35.75
C THR A 346 -14.30 -24.87 37.27
N GLN A 347 -13.77 -23.77 37.82
CA GLN A 347 -13.68 -23.56 39.27
C GLN A 347 -15.06 -23.51 39.94
N TYR A 348 -16.03 -22.80 39.32
CA TYR A 348 -17.42 -22.73 39.77
C TYR A 348 -18.07 -24.12 39.82
N ARG A 349 -17.97 -24.89 38.72
CA ARG A 349 -18.52 -26.24 38.62
C ARG A 349 -17.86 -27.18 39.62
N GLN A 350 -16.54 -27.14 39.75
CA GLN A 350 -15.81 -27.97 40.71
C GLN A 350 -16.27 -27.73 42.15
N ALA A 351 -16.48 -26.47 42.55
CA ALA A 351 -16.97 -26.15 43.89
C ALA A 351 -18.38 -26.71 44.12
N LEU A 352 -19.28 -26.60 43.14
CA LEU A 352 -20.63 -27.18 43.23
C LEU A 352 -20.63 -28.71 43.21
N VAL A 353 -19.72 -29.35 42.46
CA VAL A 353 -19.54 -30.81 42.47
C VAL A 353 -19.07 -31.29 43.84
N GLN A 354 -18.12 -30.59 44.47
CA GLN A 354 -17.66 -30.89 45.82
C GLN A 354 -18.80 -30.76 46.84
N ALA A 355 -19.58 -29.68 46.75
CA ALA A 355 -20.73 -29.46 47.64
C ALA A 355 -21.82 -30.51 47.42
N TRP A 356 -22.08 -30.88 46.17
CA TRP A 356 -23.02 -31.95 45.81
C TRP A 356 -22.62 -33.29 46.42
N GLY A 357 -21.35 -33.68 46.30
CA GLY A 357 -20.83 -34.91 46.89
C GLY A 357 -21.01 -34.93 48.41
N LEU A 358 -20.70 -33.81 49.08
CA LEU A 358 -20.89 -33.69 50.53
C LEU A 358 -22.37 -33.74 50.94
N VAL A 359 -23.27 -33.08 50.19
CA VAL A 359 -24.72 -33.14 50.43
C VAL A 359 -25.27 -34.55 50.23
N GLU A 360 -24.79 -35.30 49.24
CA GLU A 360 -25.18 -36.70 49.04
C GLU A 360 -24.67 -37.59 50.19
N GLN A 361 -23.42 -37.42 50.60
CA GLN A 361 -22.84 -38.13 51.75
C GLN A 361 -23.61 -37.83 53.06
N LEU A 362 -23.94 -36.56 53.30
CA LEU A 362 -24.77 -36.15 54.44
C LEU A 362 -26.19 -36.72 54.34
N SER A 363 -26.76 -36.85 53.14
CA SER A 363 -28.08 -37.45 52.95
C SER A 363 -28.09 -38.95 53.24
N GLU A 364 -27.04 -39.68 52.86
CA GLU A 364 -26.89 -41.09 53.23
C GLU A 364 -26.72 -41.24 54.75
N LYS A 365 -25.95 -40.35 55.39
CA LYS A 365 -25.79 -40.33 56.85
C LYS A 365 -27.07 -39.96 57.60
N GLU A 366 -27.86 -39.03 57.07
CA GLU A 366 -29.19 -38.67 57.61
C GLU A 366 -30.10 -39.91 57.65
N GLU A 367 -30.14 -40.69 56.57
CA GLU A 367 -30.95 -41.91 56.49
C GLU A 367 -30.46 -42.99 57.45
N GLN A 368 -29.13 -43.17 57.55
CA GLN A 368 -28.50 -44.07 58.53
C GLN A 368 -28.87 -43.68 59.97
N LEU A 369 -28.68 -42.41 60.35
CA LEU A 369 -29.00 -41.91 61.70
C LEU A 369 -30.49 -42.00 62.01
N LYS A 370 -31.36 -41.77 61.03
CA LYS A 370 -32.82 -41.94 61.17
C LYS A 370 -33.20 -43.39 61.41
N HIS A 371 -32.58 -44.32 60.70
CA HIS A 371 -32.77 -45.76 60.91
C HIS A 371 -32.28 -46.20 62.29
N ASP A 372 -31.08 -45.77 62.68
CA ASP A 372 -30.49 -46.06 63.98
C ASP A 372 -31.32 -45.47 65.13
N TYR A 373 -31.83 -44.24 64.98
CA TYR A 373 -32.75 -43.63 65.94
C TYR A 373 -34.06 -44.41 66.08
N ARG A 374 -34.68 -44.84 64.97
CA ARG A 374 -35.90 -45.69 65.00
C ARG A 374 -35.64 -47.03 65.67
N ARG A 375 -34.51 -47.67 65.36
CA ARG A 375 -34.07 -48.92 65.97
C ARG A 375 -33.84 -48.75 67.48
N ALA A 376 -33.19 -47.67 67.91
CA ALA A 376 -32.96 -47.34 69.31
C ALA A 376 -34.29 -47.06 70.06
N LYS A 377 -35.25 -46.36 69.43
CA LYS A 377 -36.59 -46.11 69.97
C LYS A 377 -37.42 -47.40 70.12
N GLY A 378 -37.34 -48.31 69.14
CA GLY A 378 -38.00 -49.62 69.19
C GLY A 378 -37.37 -50.58 70.21
N GLY A 379 -36.04 -50.56 70.34
CA GLY A 379 -35.29 -51.41 71.29
C GLY A 379 -35.62 -51.13 72.76
N LYS A 380 -35.88 -49.86 73.13
CA LYS A 380 -36.37 -49.53 74.49
C LYS A 380 -37.77 -50.12 74.78
N ARG A 381 -38.66 -50.15 73.77
CA ARG A 381 -40.03 -50.65 73.91
C ARG A 381 -40.08 -52.18 74.07
N ASN A 382 -39.18 -52.93 73.44
CA ASN A 382 -39.05 -54.37 73.65
C ASN A 382 -38.31 -54.74 74.95
N ARG A 383 -37.32 -53.94 75.39
CA ARG A 383 -36.65 -54.14 76.69
C ARG A 383 -37.58 -53.90 77.89
N SER A 384 -38.53 -52.96 77.81
CA SER A 384 -39.51 -52.75 78.89
C SER A 384 -40.53 -53.89 79.00
N VAL A 385 -40.88 -54.55 77.89
CA VAL A 385 -41.80 -55.70 77.89
C VAL A 385 -41.10 -56.95 78.43
N VAL A 386 -39.82 -57.16 78.10
CA VAL A 386 -39.04 -58.30 78.58
C VAL A 386 -38.72 -58.21 80.09
N ASN A 387 -38.51 -57.01 80.63
CA ASN A 387 -38.37 -56.83 82.09
C ASN A 387 -39.69 -57.03 82.85
N ALA A 388 -40.84 -56.76 82.23
CA ALA A 388 -42.14 -57.02 82.85
C ALA A 388 -42.50 -58.52 82.86
N SER A 389 -41.99 -59.32 81.91
CA SER A 389 -42.25 -60.77 81.84
C SER A 389 -41.30 -61.65 82.67
N LEU A 390 -40.19 -61.11 83.20
CA LEU A 390 -39.19 -61.87 83.96
C LEU A 390 -39.19 -61.58 85.48
N GLY A 391 -40.14 -60.76 85.96
CA GLY A 391 -40.24 -60.35 87.37
C GLY A 391 -41.43 -60.90 88.16
N ALA A 392 -42.13 -61.94 87.68
CA ALA A 392 -43.29 -62.50 88.36
C ALA A 392 -43.33 -64.03 88.27
N ALA A 393 -42.43 -64.71 88.98
CA ALA A 393 -42.66 -66.10 89.37
C ALA A 393 -42.03 -66.36 90.75
N THR A 394 -42.83 -67.01 91.60
CA THR A 394 -42.53 -67.58 92.93
C THR A 394 -42.62 -66.66 94.15
N GLY A 395 -43.82 -66.68 94.75
CA GLY A 395 -44.09 -66.32 96.14
C GLY A 395 -45.45 -66.91 96.54
N VAL A 396 -45.52 -68.23 96.78
CA VAL A 396 -46.70 -68.86 97.40
C VAL A 396 -46.24 -69.85 98.47
N SER A 397 -46.68 -69.62 99.70
CA SER A 397 -46.73 -70.58 100.79
C SER A 397 -48.04 -70.35 101.56
N PRO A 398 -48.46 -71.24 102.47
CA PRO A 398 -48.84 -72.63 102.23
C PRO A 398 -50.26 -72.91 102.76
N VAL A 399 -50.90 -74.01 102.38
CA VAL A 399 -52.04 -74.56 103.14
C VAL A 399 -51.92 -76.08 103.24
N LEU A 400 -52.05 -76.55 104.47
CA LEU A 400 -51.91 -77.92 104.97
C LEU A 400 -53.15 -78.77 104.63
N ASN A 401 -52.94 -80.05 104.26
CA ASN A 401 -53.62 -81.22 104.84
C ASN A 401 -53.27 -82.54 104.11
N GLY A 402 -53.04 -83.61 104.88
CA GLY A 402 -53.23 -84.99 104.44
C GLY A 402 -51.99 -85.91 104.40
N ASN A 403 -51.67 -86.49 105.56
CA ASN A 403 -51.04 -87.80 105.83
C ASN A 403 -49.88 -88.36 104.97
N ASN A 404 -48.79 -88.66 105.70
CA ASN A 404 -47.80 -89.72 105.48
C ASN A 404 -46.96 -89.69 104.19
N SER A 405 -45.73 -89.19 104.26
CA SER A 405 -44.57 -90.01 104.66
C SER A 405 -43.21 -89.35 104.36
N LYS A 406 -42.36 -89.37 105.40
CA LYS A 406 -40.88 -89.39 105.42
C LYS A 406 -40.07 -88.42 104.55
N TYR A 407 -39.53 -87.41 105.26
CA TYR A 407 -38.16 -86.90 105.29
C TYR A 407 -37.11 -87.54 104.36
N VAL A 408 -36.23 -86.72 103.77
CA VAL A 408 -34.86 -86.45 104.29
C VAL A 408 -34.22 -85.30 103.50
N THR A 409 -33.66 -84.36 104.25
CA THR A 409 -32.77 -83.27 103.83
C THR A 409 -31.37 -83.84 103.57
N ALA A 410 -30.72 -83.48 102.46
CA ALA A 410 -29.28 -83.69 102.29
C ALA A 410 -28.61 -82.42 101.74
N VAL A 411 -27.59 -82.01 102.49
CA VAL A 411 -26.75 -80.83 102.37
C VAL A 411 -25.65 -81.05 101.32
N GLY A 412 -25.25 -79.97 100.62
CA GLY A 412 -23.86 -79.81 100.15
C GLY A 412 -23.69 -79.57 98.65
N GLY A 413 -23.18 -78.39 98.30
CA GLY A 413 -22.73 -78.07 96.94
C GLY A 413 -22.65 -76.57 96.67
N THR A 414 -21.69 -75.89 97.29
CA THR A 414 -21.29 -74.53 96.91
C THR A 414 -20.71 -74.53 95.49
N ALA A 415 -21.33 -73.80 94.56
CA ALA A 415 -20.69 -73.39 93.32
C ALA A 415 -20.45 -71.87 93.37
N VAL A 416 -19.22 -71.52 93.73
CA VAL A 416 -18.67 -70.18 93.55
C VAL A 416 -18.33 -70.03 92.06
N ALA A 417 -18.96 -69.08 91.38
CA ALA A 417 -18.46 -68.53 90.13
C ALA A 417 -18.10 -67.06 90.39
N THR A 418 -16.84 -66.85 90.77
CA THR A 418 -16.20 -65.54 90.90
C THR A 418 -16.05 -64.87 89.53
N LEU A 419 -16.52 -63.62 89.49
CA LEU A 419 -16.20 -62.52 88.58
C LEU A 419 -15.03 -62.71 87.60
N GLY A 420 -15.37 -62.69 86.31
CA GLY A 420 -14.54 -62.16 85.24
C GLY A 420 -15.17 -60.88 84.71
N THR A 421 -14.73 -59.75 85.26
CA THR A 421 -14.56 -58.43 84.63
C THR A 421 -15.57 -57.98 83.56
N LEU A 422 -16.42 -57.03 83.96
CA LEU A 422 -16.68 -55.76 83.27
C LEU A 422 -15.97 -55.60 81.91
N GLU A 423 -16.68 -55.82 80.82
CA GLU A 423 -16.48 -55.13 79.53
C GLU A 423 -17.66 -55.32 78.54
N ALA A 424 -18.79 -55.87 78.99
CA ALA A 424 -19.98 -56.07 78.15
C ALA A 424 -21.12 -55.07 78.43
N THR A 425 -20.81 -53.88 78.95
CA THR A 425 -21.77 -52.75 79.00
C THR A 425 -21.53 -51.69 77.92
N GLU A 426 -20.43 -51.76 77.18
CA GLU A 426 -20.15 -50.86 76.05
C GLU A 426 -20.19 -51.61 74.72
N VAL A 427 -21.30 -52.32 74.45
CA VAL A 427 -21.61 -52.72 73.08
C VAL A 427 -23.02 -52.27 72.73
N ILE A 428 -23.03 -51.05 72.19
CA ILE A 428 -23.86 -50.59 71.06
C ILE A 428 -25.33 -50.33 71.38
N GLY A 429 -25.55 -49.13 71.89
CA GLY A 429 -26.70 -48.31 71.56
C GLY A 429 -26.30 -46.86 71.73
N LYS A 430 -25.83 -46.20 70.66
CA LYS A 430 -25.54 -44.75 70.65
C LYS A 430 -26.66 -44.02 71.41
N SER A 431 -26.31 -43.10 72.33
CA SER A 431 -27.33 -42.49 73.20
C SER A 431 -28.38 -41.78 72.33
N MET A 432 -29.66 -41.93 72.65
CA MET A 432 -30.75 -41.38 71.82
C MET A 432 -30.64 -39.86 71.63
N LYS A 433 -30.08 -39.18 72.64
CA LYS A 433 -29.76 -37.75 72.60
C LYS A 433 -28.62 -37.46 71.63
N ASP A 434 -27.51 -38.19 71.71
CA ASP A 434 -26.38 -38.06 70.78
C ASP A 434 -26.77 -38.36 69.31
N LEU A 435 -27.59 -39.40 69.07
CA LEU A 435 -28.15 -39.67 67.74
C LEU A 435 -29.02 -38.51 67.23
N LEU A 436 -29.82 -37.91 68.09
CA LEU A 436 -30.68 -36.77 67.75
C LEU A 436 -29.86 -35.50 67.50
N ASP A 437 -28.85 -35.23 68.31
CA ASP A 437 -27.96 -34.07 68.17
C ASP A 437 -27.13 -34.18 66.88
N ARG A 438 -26.59 -35.36 66.57
CA ARG A 438 -25.92 -35.65 65.28
C ARG A 438 -26.87 -35.54 64.09
N TYR A 439 -28.09 -36.08 64.21
CA TYR A 439 -29.11 -35.97 63.17
C TYR A 439 -29.46 -34.51 62.90
N ASN A 440 -29.68 -33.71 63.94
CA ASN A 440 -29.97 -32.28 63.82
C ASN A 440 -28.79 -31.51 63.23
N TYR A 441 -27.55 -31.86 63.58
CA TYR A 441 -26.35 -31.26 62.98
C TYR A 441 -26.22 -31.61 61.49
N VAL A 442 -26.39 -32.88 61.10
CA VAL A 442 -26.37 -33.32 59.69
C VAL A 442 -27.47 -32.62 58.89
N MET A 443 -28.69 -32.58 59.43
CA MET A 443 -29.81 -31.88 58.82
C MET A 443 -29.52 -30.38 58.66
N GLY A 444 -29.00 -29.74 59.71
CA GLY A 444 -28.64 -28.33 59.70
C GLY A 444 -27.55 -28.03 58.68
N LYS A 445 -26.49 -28.84 58.65
CA LYS A 445 -25.37 -28.69 57.70
C LYS A 445 -25.77 -28.98 56.26
N LYS A 446 -26.58 -30.01 56.02
CA LYS A 446 -27.14 -30.30 54.70
C LYS A 446 -27.96 -29.13 54.18
N SER A 447 -28.86 -28.58 55.01
CA SER A 447 -29.65 -27.40 54.67
C SER A 447 -28.77 -26.17 54.45
N GLU A 448 -27.77 -25.93 55.30
CA GLU A 448 -26.82 -24.83 55.16
C GLU A 448 -26.06 -24.91 53.82
N LEU A 449 -25.54 -26.09 53.47
CA LEU A 449 -24.81 -26.32 52.23
C LEU A 449 -25.70 -26.21 50.99
N GLN A 450 -26.94 -26.70 51.06
CA GLN A 450 -27.92 -26.54 49.99
C GLN A 450 -28.25 -25.06 49.76
N ASN A 451 -28.56 -24.32 50.83
CA ASN A 451 -28.87 -22.89 50.73
C ASN A 451 -27.68 -22.07 50.25
N LYS A 452 -26.48 -22.29 50.80
CA LYS A 452 -25.26 -21.60 50.36
C LYS A 452 -24.88 -21.97 48.93
N GLY A 453 -25.07 -23.23 48.54
CA GLY A 453 -24.81 -23.68 47.17
C GLY A 453 -25.83 -23.13 46.18
N ASP A 454 -27.11 -23.00 46.54
CA ASP A 454 -28.12 -22.33 45.71
C ASP A 454 -27.80 -20.84 45.52
N VAL A 455 -27.42 -20.14 46.60
CA VAL A 455 -27.00 -18.73 46.53
C VAL A 455 -25.75 -18.58 45.67
N PHE A 456 -24.73 -19.42 45.87
CA PHE A 456 -23.51 -19.43 45.05
C PHE A 456 -23.81 -19.75 43.59
N ALA A 457 -24.69 -20.72 43.34
CA ALA A 457 -25.11 -21.09 41.99
C ALA A 457 -25.80 -19.94 41.27
N ARG A 458 -26.67 -19.20 41.98
CA ARG A 458 -27.39 -18.02 41.49
C ARG A 458 -26.49 -16.82 41.23
N GLU A 459 -25.64 -16.46 42.19
CA GLU A 459 -24.73 -15.31 42.09
C GLU A 459 -23.76 -15.47 40.91
N PHE A 460 -23.23 -16.69 40.73
CA PHE A 460 -22.23 -16.98 39.71
C PHE A 460 -22.76 -17.77 38.52
N ALA A 461 -24.06 -17.64 38.22
CA ALA A 461 -24.68 -18.28 37.06
C ALA A 461 -24.22 -17.61 35.73
N LEU A 462 -23.99 -16.30 35.75
CA LEU A 462 -23.59 -15.51 34.58
C LEU A 462 -22.06 -15.46 34.38
N LYS A 463 -21.61 -15.33 33.13
CA LYS A 463 -20.18 -15.16 32.79
C LYS A 463 -19.60 -13.89 33.42
N SER A 464 -20.35 -12.79 33.37
CA SER A 464 -19.91 -11.48 33.90
C SER A 464 -19.67 -11.48 35.41
N THR A 465 -20.50 -12.20 36.18
CA THR A 465 -20.36 -12.24 37.65
C THR A 465 -19.16 -13.08 38.07
N ARG A 466 -18.82 -14.14 37.31
CA ARG A 466 -17.60 -14.95 37.52
C ARG A 466 -16.29 -14.20 37.26
N ARG A 467 -16.31 -13.19 36.38
CA ARG A 467 -15.15 -12.31 36.11
C ARG A 467 -14.90 -11.29 37.23
N SER A 468 -15.84 -11.10 38.15
CA SER A 468 -15.70 -10.13 39.23
C SER A 468 -14.63 -10.53 40.24
N LYS A 469 -13.98 -9.54 40.88
CA LYS A 469 -13.01 -9.79 41.97
C LYS A 469 -13.64 -10.50 43.17
N GLU A 470 -14.96 -10.47 43.30
CA GLU A 470 -15.69 -11.12 44.39
C GLU A 470 -15.81 -12.63 44.20
N PHE A 471 -15.68 -13.15 42.98
CA PHE A 471 -15.84 -14.58 42.70
C PHE A 471 -14.85 -15.43 43.50
N VAL A 472 -13.56 -15.07 43.49
CA VAL A 472 -12.52 -15.84 44.19
C VAL A 472 -12.79 -15.84 45.71
N LYS A 473 -13.12 -14.68 46.28
CA LYS A 473 -13.43 -14.54 47.71
C LYS A 473 -14.65 -15.39 48.11
N LYS A 474 -15.74 -15.31 47.36
CA LYS A 474 -16.97 -16.06 47.63
C LYS A 474 -16.82 -17.55 47.39
N LEU A 475 -15.98 -17.95 46.43
CA LEU A 475 -15.62 -19.33 46.18
C LEU A 475 -14.82 -19.91 47.36
N ASP A 476 -13.89 -19.14 47.93
CA ASP A 476 -13.16 -19.54 49.13
C ASP A 476 -14.07 -19.58 50.38
N ASP A 477 -14.99 -18.63 50.54
CA ASP A 477 -16.01 -18.65 51.60
C ASP A 477 -16.91 -19.90 51.48
N PHE A 478 -17.31 -20.26 50.26
CA PHE A 478 -18.11 -21.45 49.98
C PHE A 478 -17.32 -22.74 50.26
N ARG A 479 -16.05 -22.80 49.85
CA ARG A 479 -15.13 -23.90 50.21
C ARG A 479 -14.95 -24.04 51.72
N SER A 480 -14.85 -22.93 52.43
CA SER A 480 -14.76 -22.90 53.89
C SER A 480 -16.02 -23.46 54.56
N ALA A 481 -17.21 -23.20 53.99
CA ALA A 481 -18.47 -23.77 54.49
C ALA A 481 -18.58 -25.29 54.28
N MET A 482 -17.87 -25.83 53.30
CA MET A 482 -17.74 -27.28 53.09
C MET A 482 -16.77 -27.93 54.10
N SER A 483 -15.90 -27.15 54.74
CA SER A 483 -15.05 -27.66 55.81
C SER A 483 -15.88 -27.93 57.07
N LEU A 484 -15.86 -29.19 57.52
CA LEU A 484 -16.62 -29.63 58.69
C LEU A 484 -15.84 -29.28 59.97
N SER A 485 -16.00 -28.05 60.45
CA SER A 485 -15.36 -27.60 61.70
C SER A 485 -16.15 -27.92 62.97
N GLY A 486 -17.26 -28.66 62.87
CA GLY A 486 -18.08 -29.05 64.01
C GLY A 486 -18.19 -30.57 64.12
N LEU A 487 -17.66 -31.09 65.23
CA LEU A 487 -17.69 -32.48 65.68
C LEU A 487 -16.85 -33.48 64.87
N VAL A 488 -15.78 -33.92 65.53
CA VAL A 488 -15.05 -35.19 65.39
C VAL A 488 -15.99 -36.44 65.39
N ALA A 489 -17.33 -36.28 65.45
CA ALA A 489 -18.32 -37.32 65.64
C ALA A 489 -19.19 -37.64 64.40
N LEU A 490 -18.96 -36.95 63.28
CA LEU A 490 -19.45 -37.39 61.99
C LEU A 490 -18.44 -38.41 61.45
N GLU A 491 -18.66 -39.69 61.74
CA GLU A 491 -17.95 -40.83 61.14
C GLU A 491 -18.25 -40.89 59.62
N LEU A 492 -17.91 -39.82 58.90
CA LEU A 492 -17.99 -39.72 57.45
C LEU A 492 -16.86 -40.56 56.88
N ASP A 493 -17.21 -41.44 55.96
CA ASP A 493 -16.23 -42.31 55.32
C ASP A 493 -15.35 -41.45 54.41
N ALA A 494 -14.05 -41.39 54.72
CA ALA A 494 -13.08 -40.66 53.93
C ALA A 494 -12.86 -41.28 52.54
N ASN A 495 -13.20 -42.57 52.38
CA ASN A 495 -13.17 -43.30 51.12
C ASN A 495 -14.54 -43.35 50.43
N TRP A 496 -15.49 -42.53 50.85
CA TRP A 496 -16.81 -42.47 50.25
C TRP A 496 -16.71 -42.04 48.77
N GLN A 497 -17.23 -42.88 47.90
CA GLN A 497 -17.43 -42.58 46.48
C GLN A 497 -18.93 -42.51 46.21
N SER A 498 -19.38 -41.48 45.49
CA SER A 498 -20.79 -41.37 45.15
C SER A 498 -21.22 -42.52 44.25
N LYS A 499 -22.37 -43.14 44.56
CA LYS A 499 -22.97 -44.17 43.69
C LYS A 499 -23.56 -43.60 42.40
N LYS A 500 -23.61 -42.26 42.29
CA LYS A 500 -24.09 -41.52 41.12
C LYS A 500 -22.95 -40.66 40.58
N GLU A 501 -22.89 -40.49 39.27
CA GLU A 501 -21.95 -39.56 38.65
C GLU A 501 -22.43 -38.11 38.84
N ALA A 502 -21.48 -37.19 39.01
CA ALA A 502 -21.71 -35.76 39.08
C ALA A 502 -22.07 -35.17 37.70
N THR A 503 -23.21 -35.61 37.17
CA THR A 503 -23.81 -35.10 35.94
C THR A 503 -24.46 -33.74 36.20
N ASP A 504 -24.53 -32.89 35.18
CA ASP A 504 -25.12 -31.55 35.30
C ASP A 504 -26.59 -31.58 35.75
N LYS A 505 -27.32 -32.67 35.42
CA LYS A 505 -28.68 -32.93 35.88
C LYS A 505 -28.74 -33.25 37.38
N ALA A 506 -27.74 -33.95 37.92
CA ALA A 506 -27.65 -34.25 39.35
C ALA A 506 -27.33 -33.00 40.17
N ILE A 507 -26.41 -32.16 39.68
CA ILE A 507 -26.07 -30.86 40.29
C ILE A 507 -27.27 -29.93 40.27
N LYS A 508 -28.00 -29.86 39.14
CA LYS A 508 -29.21 -29.04 39.03
C LYS A 508 -30.36 -29.49 39.94
N ARG A 509 -30.40 -30.79 40.29
CA ARG A 509 -31.40 -31.33 41.21
C ARG A 509 -31.14 -30.91 42.66
N THR A 510 -29.88 -30.78 43.05
CA THR A 510 -29.49 -30.31 44.40
C THR A 510 -29.41 -28.80 44.50
N PHE A 511 -28.95 -28.14 43.43
CA PHE A 511 -28.83 -26.69 43.34
C PHE A 511 -29.69 -26.19 42.18
N LYS A 512 -30.87 -25.63 42.50
CA LYS A 512 -31.90 -25.34 41.48
C LYS A 512 -31.47 -24.25 40.51
N ASP A 513 -30.64 -23.32 41.00
CA ASP A 513 -30.14 -22.16 40.24
C ASP A 513 -28.84 -22.46 39.48
N PHE A 514 -28.40 -23.72 39.43
CA PHE A 514 -27.24 -24.12 38.63
C PHE A 514 -27.53 -24.03 37.13
N ILE A 515 -26.62 -23.34 36.43
CA ILE A 515 -26.64 -23.22 34.97
C ILE A 515 -25.42 -23.96 34.41
N PRO A 516 -25.61 -25.01 33.58
CA PRO A 516 -24.52 -25.68 32.89
C PRO A 516 -23.88 -24.74 31.85
N LEU A 517 -22.64 -25.02 31.46
CA LEU A 517 -21.98 -24.30 30.39
C LEU A 517 -22.78 -24.52 29.11
N GLU A 518 -23.39 -23.48 28.59
CA GLU A 518 -23.79 -23.47 27.19
C GLU A 518 -22.50 -23.54 26.37
N GLU A 519 -22.21 -24.72 25.81
CA GLU A 519 -21.34 -24.82 24.65
C GLU A 519 -22.03 -24.05 23.53
N THR A 520 -21.75 -22.75 23.46
CA THR A 520 -21.91 -22.02 22.20
C THR A 520 -21.11 -22.78 21.16
N GLN A 521 -21.82 -23.32 20.17
CA GLN A 521 -21.28 -23.82 18.91
C GLN A 521 -20.29 -22.84 18.30
#